data_AF-A0A9E7PCZ8-F1
#
_entry.id   AF-A0A9E7PCZ8-F1
#
_cell.length_a   1.000
_cell.length_b   1.000
_cell.length_c   1.000
_cell.angle_alpha   90.00
_cell.angle_beta   90.00
_cell.angle_gamma   90.00
#
_symmetry.space_group_name_H-M   'P 1'
#
loop_
_entity.id
_entity.type
_entity.pdbx_description
1 polymer ?
#
loop_
_entity_poly.entity_id
_entity_poly.type
_entity_poly.pdbx_seq_one_letter_code
_entity_poly.pdbx_strand_id
1 'polypeptide(L)'
;MIQEVFQIILQNFGIGSKPQSYLYPYFKLEQSDQPYLVNADIDTASNGILTYYRGKLLPDAHSHQLRLVSGEENHIFRADGTNVYFNNTRLSLKDNQKLYTLDIENSNNQSYLFNPIDGMVYVNQFAFDPQFAPYHLLSKYGDHSNHALFYNDTGIYYFDVNKEKMVRAGDNPFLGQSFKEIAPAIFSNGQQLLYLQAREYRSSKGSSSSRVTRILKLDEPQVSTWQQLGNVNYNSGSVWKNGNAFYYFDQLGDSQLIRATVYHIRDPQTIQSLLKTQPRTDDIRQWIDEQKMVEAKHTTLVEAKTENRSDKYWGFIAPLIFVVIFSALIWLFKRFNLNFAPFYIRNHKLIVSNLMLTAYPIAQIQQVEFSINRTTHAKGCIGHFRIVQRNGKRSMNFNFSSKLSLNVDSQAELNQYIEQLQQQLAQHGIHSILKK
;
A
#
# COMPACT_ATOMS: atom_id res chain seq x y z
N MET A 1 15.01 -3.51 14.38
CA MET A 1 14.49 -2.17 14.05
C MET A 1 14.91 -1.07 15.04
N ILE A 2 14.39 -0.97 16.28
CA ILE A 2 14.75 0.13 17.22
C ILE A 2 16.24 0.11 17.61
N GLN A 3 16.80 -1.08 17.84
CA GLN A 3 18.21 -1.26 18.21
C GLN A 3 19.17 -0.91 17.06
N GLU A 4 18.76 -1.13 15.81
CA GLU A 4 19.55 -0.79 14.60
C GLU A 4 19.56 0.73 14.37
N VAL A 5 18.40 1.39 14.51
CA VAL A 5 18.31 2.85 14.45
C VAL A 5 19.20 3.49 15.51
N PHE A 6 19.19 2.94 16.73
CA PHE A 6 20.05 3.42 17.81
C PHE A 6 21.54 3.20 17.53
N GLN A 7 21.93 2.04 16.96
CA GLN A 7 23.32 1.78 16.57
C GLN A 7 23.79 2.67 15.41
N ILE A 8 22.95 2.93 14.40
CA ILE A 8 23.25 3.86 13.31
C ILE A 8 23.47 5.28 13.84
N ILE A 9 22.60 5.72 14.77
CA ILE A 9 22.74 7.02 15.44
C ILE A 9 24.07 7.08 16.19
N LEU A 10 24.40 6.08 17.02
CA LEU A 10 25.65 6.04 17.78
C LEU A 10 26.90 6.00 16.89
N GLN A 11 26.84 5.29 15.76
CA GLN A 11 27.91 5.25 14.77
C GLN A 11 28.11 6.63 14.12
N ASN A 12 27.05 7.31 13.71
CA ASN A 12 27.13 8.66 13.11
C ASN A 12 27.69 9.71 14.08
N PHE A 13 27.52 9.51 15.39
CA PHE A 13 28.13 10.35 16.42
C PHE A 13 29.55 9.89 16.83
N GLY A 14 30.10 8.84 16.22
CA GLY A 14 31.46 8.35 16.49
C GLY A 14 31.63 7.64 17.83
N ILE A 15 30.53 7.29 18.50
CA ILE A 15 30.51 6.72 19.86
C ILE A 15 30.22 5.20 19.81
N GLY A 16 29.63 4.70 18.73
CA GLY A 16 29.25 3.30 18.55
C GLY A 16 30.09 2.52 17.54
N SER A 17 30.18 1.20 17.71
CA SER A 17 30.71 0.28 16.71
C SER A 17 29.83 0.24 15.45
N LYS A 18 30.43 -0.12 14.30
CA LYS A 18 29.71 -0.28 13.05
C LYS A 18 28.54 -1.28 13.23
N PRO A 19 27.30 -0.92 12.88
CA PRO A 19 26.17 -1.81 13.00
C PRO A 19 26.39 -3.07 12.15
N GLN A 20 25.96 -4.21 12.68
CA GLN A 20 26.01 -5.47 11.96
C GLN A 20 25.09 -5.35 10.74
N SER A 21 25.67 -5.29 9.54
CA SER A 21 25.00 -4.80 8.34
C SER A 21 24.02 -5.78 7.69
N TYR A 22 23.97 -7.03 8.15
CA TYR A 22 23.05 -8.04 7.65
C TYR A 22 22.77 -9.09 8.74
N LEU A 23 21.61 -8.99 9.38
CA LEU A 23 21.06 -10.08 10.17
C LEU A 23 20.18 -10.90 9.22
N TYR A 24 20.60 -12.12 8.89
CA TYR A 24 19.67 -13.08 8.34
C TYR A 24 18.55 -13.29 9.37
N PRO A 25 17.27 -13.19 8.99
CA PRO A 25 16.19 -13.47 9.91
C PRO A 25 16.32 -14.91 10.39
N TYR A 26 16.64 -15.09 11.67
CA TYR A 26 16.69 -16.38 12.31
C TYR A 26 15.36 -16.61 13.02
N PHE A 27 14.76 -17.77 12.76
CA PHE A 27 13.53 -18.19 13.43
C PHE A 27 13.86 -19.36 14.34
N LYS A 28 13.56 -19.22 15.63
CA LYS A 28 13.64 -20.33 16.57
C LYS A 28 12.47 -21.28 16.28
N LEU A 29 12.77 -22.50 15.87
CA LEU A 29 11.77 -23.56 15.72
C LEU A 29 11.33 -24.07 17.09
N GLU A 30 10.12 -24.61 17.16
CA GLU A 30 9.64 -25.24 18.39
C GLU A 30 10.49 -26.45 18.76
N GLN A 31 10.67 -26.66 20.07
CA GLN A 31 11.42 -27.79 20.59
C GLN A 31 10.73 -29.10 20.21
N SER A 32 11.52 -30.10 19.82
CA SER A 32 11.04 -31.38 19.34
C SER A 32 11.98 -32.48 19.80
N ASP A 33 11.42 -33.64 20.15
CA ASP A 33 12.19 -34.85 20.46
C ASP A 33 12.80 -35.49 19.21
N GLN A 34 12.23 -35.20 18.03
CA GLN A 34 12.74 -35.60 16.73
C GLN A 34 13.53 -34.46 16.07
N PRO A 35 14.67 -34.74 15.40
CA PRO A 35 15.42 -33.72 14.68
C PRO A 35 14.63 -33.18 13.48
N TYR A 36 14.83 -31.90 13.17
CA TYR A 36 14.31 -31.31 11.95
C TYR A 36 15.18 -31.72 10.76
N LEU A 37 14.56 -32.34 9.76
CA LEU A 37 15.15 -32.62 8.46
C LEU A 37 14.95 -31.40 7.56
N VAL A 38 16.04 -30.88 7.02
CA VAL A 38 16.04 -29.73 6.10
C VAL A 38 15.93 -30.23 4.67
N ASN A 39 15.00 -29.64 3.92
CA ASN A 39 14.91 -29.77 2.46
C ASN A 39 15.20 -28.39 1.84
N ALA A 40 16.41 -28.26 1.30
CA ALA A 40 16.91 -27.01 0.73
C ALA A 40 16.24 -26.66 -0.61
N ASP A 41 15.76 -27.63 -1.37
CA ASP A 41 15.17 -27.39 -2.70
C ASP A 41 13.85 -26.60 -2.62
N ILE A 42 13.15 -26.72 -1.49
CA ILE A 42 11.86 -26.05 -1.28
C ILE A 42 11.86 -25.12 -0.04
N ASP A 43 13.04 -24.87 0.54
CA ASP A 43 13.29 -24.05 1.75
C ASP A 43 12.49 -24.47 2.99
N THR A 44 12.44 -25.78 3.29
CA THR A 44 11.64 -26.30 4.42
C THR A 44 12.45 -27.08 5.44
N ALA A 45 11.94 -27.13 6.67
CA ALA A 45 12.45 -27.98 7.75
C ALA A 45 11.29 -28.68 8.44
N SER A 46 11.37 -30.01 8.64
CA SER A 46 10.30 -30.77 9.28
C SER A 46 10.83 -31.86 10.21
N ASN A 47 10.17 -32.05 11.35
CA ASN A 47 10.41 -33.16 12.28
C ASN A 47 9.37 -34.29 12.12
N GLY A 48 8.54 -34.25 11.07
CA GLY A 48 7.43 -35.18 10.83
C GLY A 48 6.09 -34.79 11.46
N ILE A 49 6.09 -33.87 12.43
CA ILE A 49 4.87 -33.34 13.09
C ILE A 49 4.65 -31.87 12.70
N LEU A 50 5.68 -31.05 12.87
CA LEU A 50 5.73 -29.64 12.52
C LEU A 50 6.60 -29.46 11.30
N THR A 51 6.10 -28.70 10.34
CA THR A 51 6.82 -28.34 9.12
C THR A 51 6.92 -26.84 9.02
N TYR A 52 8.10 -26.34 8.71
CA TYR A 52 8.39 -24.92 8.59
C TYR A 52 8.85 -24.60 7.18
N TYR A 53 8.38 -23.49 6.62
CA TYR A 53 8.90 -22.89 5.40
C TYR A 53 9.55 -21.56 5.75
N ARG A 54 10.84 -21.40 5.41
CA ARG A 54 11.65 -20.21 5.76
C ARG A 54 11.53 -19.82 7.23
N GLY A 55 11.52 -20.82 8.11
CA GLY A 55 11.48 -20.65 9.56
C GLY A 55 10.09 -20.33 10.15
N LYS A 56 9.05 -20.22 9.34
CA LYS A 56 7.66 -20.03 9.79
C LYS A 56 6.85 -21.31 9.61
N LEU A 57 5.95 -21.61 10.55
CA LEU A 57 5.14 -22.82 10.53
C LEU A 57 4.27 -22.89 9.27
N LEU A 58 4.17 -24.08 8.67
CA LEU A 58 3.15 -24.47 7.71
C LEU A 58 2.06 -25.25 8.46
N PRO A 59 0.85 -24.70 8.59
CA PRO A 59 -0.18 -25.31 9.42
C PRO A 59 -0.71 -26.60 8.79
N ASP A 60 -0.74 -27.68 9.58
CA ASP A 60 -1.27 -29.00 9.20
C ASP A 60 -0.59 -29.62 7.97
N ALA A 61 0.69 -29.35 7.76
CA ALA A 61 1.42 -29.80 6.58
C ALA A 61 1.89 -31.25 6.66
N HIS A 62 1.59 -32.01 5.61
CA HIS A 62 2.08 -33.39 5.43
C HIS A 62 3.50 -33.39 4.84
N SER A 63 4.50 -33.30 5.72
CA SER A 63 5.92 -33.11 5.37
C SER A 63 6.45 -34.00 4.25
N HIS A 64 6.11 -35.30 4.26
CA HIS A 64 6.65 -36.29 3.32
C HIS A 64 6.14 -36.13 1.89
N GLN A 65 5.05 -35.40 1.68
CA GLN A 65 4.43 -35.17 0.37
C GLN A 65 4.56 -33.72 -0.09
N LEU A 66 5.22 -32.87 0.72
CA LEU A 66 5.37 -31.46 0.42
C LEU A 66 6.25 -31.25 -0.82
N ARG A 67 5.71 -30.54 -1.80
CA ARG A 67 6.36 -30.22 -3.07
C ARG A 67 5.97 -28.83 -3.54
N LEU A 68 6.74 -28.28 -4.48
CA LEU A 68 6.29 -27.14 -5.25
C LEU A 68 5.15 -27.57 -6.19
N VAL A 69 4.22 -26.64 -6.40
CA VAL A 69 3.22 -26.78 -7.47
C VAL A 69 3.93 -26.64 -8.83
N SER A 70 3.45 -27.36 -9.86
CA SER A 70 4.04 -27.31 -11.20
C SER A 70 3.85 -25.92 -11.85
N GLY A 71 4.69 -25.60 -12.83
CA GLY A 71 4.62 -24.36 -13.62
C GLY A 71 5.95 -23.61 -13.66
N GLU A 72 6.03 -22.63 -14.56
CA GLU A 72 7.22 -21.83 -14.80
C GLU A 72 7.50 -20.89 -13.61
N GLU A 73 8.76 -20.81 -13.18
CA GLU A 73 9.26 -19.93 -12.10
C GLU A 73 8.51 -19.98 -10.74
N ASN A 74 7.83 -21.10 -10.43
CA ASN A 74 7.14 -21.22 -9.14
C ASN A 74 8.09 -21.49 -7.97
N HIS A 75 8.21 -20.52 -7.07
CA HIS A 75 8.91 -20.66 -5.79
C HIS A 75 8.01 -20.49 -4.56
N ILE A 76 6.71 -20.25 -4.78
CA ILE A 76 5.81 -19.67 -3.77
C ILE A 76 4.67 -20.61 -3.42
N PHE A 77 4.07 -21.29 -4.41
CA PHE A 77 3.00 -22.24 -4.18
C PHE A 77 3.52 -23.64 -3.89
N ARG A 78 3.04 -24.23 -2.80
CA ARG A 78 3.39 -25.60 -2.37
C ARG A 78 2.13 -26.40 -2.16
N ALA A 79 2.23 -27.71 -2.30
CA ALA A 79 1.17 -28.64 -1.98
C ALA A 79 1.74 -29.88 -1.31
N ASP A 80 0.96 -30.51 -0.43
CA ASP A 80 1.38 -31.67 0.37
C ASP A 80 0.54 -32.92 0.12
N GLY A 81 -0.07 -33.02 -1.07
CA GLY A 81 -0.99 -34.11 -1.41
C GLY A 81 -2.39 -33.96 -0.82
N THR A 82 -2.62 -33.02 0.10
CA THR A 82 -3.96 -32.71 0.64
C THR A 82 -4.27 -31.22 0.62
N ASN A 83 -3.35 -30.40 1.13
CA ASN A 83 -3.47 -28.97 1.31
C ASN A 83 -2.56 -28.23 0.33
N VAL A 84 -2.94 -26.99 0.02
CA VAL A 84 -2.17 -26.08 -0.84
C VAL A 84 -1.81 -24.83 -0.04
N TYR A 85 -0.62 -24.30 -0.28
CA TYR A 85 -0.06 -23.18 0.47
C TYR A 85 0.44 -22.10 -0.47
N PHE A 86 0.17 -20.84 -0.14
CA PHE A 86 0.86 -19.67 -0.65
C PHE A 86 1.79 -19.15 0.44
N ASN A 87 3.11 -19.21 0.23
CA ASN A 87 4.09 -18.99 1.31
C ASN A 87 3.77 -19.87 2.54
N ASN A 88 3.45 -19.26 3.68
CA ASN A 88 3.08 -19.94 4.92
C ASN A 88 1.56 -20.03 5.16
N THR A 89 0.75 -19.53 4.23
CA THR A 89 -0.71 -19.48 4.35
C THR A 89 -1.33 -20.69 3.65
N ARG A 90 -2.10 -21.50 4.39
CA ARG A 90 -2.91 -22.56 3.79
C ARG A 90 -4.10 -21.97 3.05
N LEU A 91 -4.27 -22.36 1.79
CA LEU A 91 -5.39 -21.95 0.95
C LEU A 91 -6.61 -22.84 1.23
N SER A 92 -7.80 -22.29 1.00
CA SER A 92 -9.06 -23.05 0.97
C SER A 92 -9.20 -23.86 -0.32
N LEU A 93 -8.17 -24.65 -0.65
CA LEU A 93 -8.05 -25.48 -1.84
C LEU A 93 -7.43 -26.83 -1.47
N LYS A 94 -7.98 -27.91 -1.99
CA LYS A 94 -7.39 -29.24 -1.87
C LYS A 94 -6.44 -29.52 -3.03
N ASP A 95 -5.29 -30.13 -2.71
CA ASP A 95 -4.36 -30.57 -3.74
C ASP A 95 -5.00 -31.69 -4.57
N ASN A 96 -4.74 -31.66 -5.87
CA ASN A 96 -5.18 -32.67 -6.82
C ASN A 96 -4.06 -33.06 -7.80
N GLN A 97 -2.81 -32.64 -7.52
CA GLN A 97 -1.61 -32.88 -8.33
C GLN A 97 -1.61 -32.30 -9.74
N LYS A 98 -2.75 -31.75 -10.22
CA LYS A 98 -2.90 -31.11 -11.53
C LYS A 98 -2.85 -29.59 -11.45
N LEU A 99 -2.77 -29.03 -10.25
CA LEU A 99 -2.57 -27.59 -10.05
C LEU A 99 -1.30 -27.12 -10.74
N TYR A 100 -1.37 -25.96 -11.38
CA TYR A 100 -0.20 -25.33 -11.96
C TYR A 100 -0.24 -23.81 -11.81
N THR A 101 0.94 -23.21 -11.79
CA THR A 101 1.09 -21.76 -11.76
C THR A 101 1.05 -21.19 -13.18
N LEU A 102 0.51 -19.98 -13.30
CA LEU A 102 0.49 -19.24 -14.57
C LEU A 102 1.61 -18.20 -14.52
N ASP A 103 2.55 -18.29 -15.46
CA ASP A 103 3.45 -17.19 -15.75
C ASP A 103 2.74 -16.20 -16.68
N ILE A 104 2.61 -14.97 -16.21
CA ILE A 104 1.94 -13.89 -16.89
C ILE A 104 2.91 -12.72 -16.88
N GLU A 105 3.27 -12.27 -18.07
CA GLU A 105 4.17 -11.14 -18.25
C GLU A 105 3.60 -9.90 -17.54
N ASN A 106 4.47 -9.10 -16.93
CA ASN A 106 4.10 -7.88 -16.19
C ASN A 106 3.05 -8.10 -15.08
N SER A 107 3.02 -9.29 -14.45
CA SER A 107 2.13 -9.66 -13.34
C SER A 107 2.29 -8.84 -12.05
N ASN A 108 3.13 -7.81 -12.01
CA ASN A 108 3.23 -6.86 -10.88
C ASN A 108 3.40 -7.55 -9.50
N ASN A 109 4.24 -8.59 -9.41
CA ASN A 109 4.46 -9.42 -8.21
C ASN A 109 3.23 -10.22 -7.74
N GLN A 110 2.28 -10.49 -8.64
CA GLN A 110 1.15 -11.38 -8.38
C GLN A 110 1.52 -12.80 -8.83
N SER A 111 1.36 -13.78 -7.95
CA SER A 111 1.53 -15.19 -8.31
C SER A 111 0.16 -15.82 -8.56
N TYR A 112 -0.01 -16.43 -9.72
CA TYR A 112 -1.25 -17.04 -10.15
C TYR A 112 -1.19 -18.56 -10.03
N LEU A 113 -2.23 -19.15 -9.46
CA LEU A 113 -2.42 -20.59 -9.34
C LEU A 113 -3.75 -20.97 -9.98
N PHE A 114 -3.71 -21.94 -10.89
CA PHE A 114 -4.87 -22.43 -11.62
C PHE A 114 -5.20 -23.86 -11.24
N ASN A 115 -6.49 -24.12 -11.03
CA ASN A 115 -7.02 -25.46 -10.87
C ASN A 115 -7.74 -25.90 -12.16
N PRO A 116 -7.14 -26.80 -12.97
CA PRO A 116 -7.76 -27.22 -14.23
C PRO A 116 -8.98 -28.12 -14.07
N ILE A 117 -9.28 -28.62 -12.87
CA ILE A 117 -10.43 -29.51 -12.66
C ILE A 117 -11.75 -28.73 -12.67
N ASP A 118 -11.79 -27.59 -11.99
CA ASP A 118 -12.98 -26.74 -11.83
C ASP A 118 -12.82 -25.35 -12.48
N GLY A 119 -11.64 -25.05 -13.02
CA GLY A 119 -11.31 -23.76 -13.62
C GLY A 119 -11.12 -22.65 -12.59
N MET A 120 -10.89 -22.97 -11.32
CA MET A 120 -10.65 -21.97 -10.28
C MET A 120 -9.29 -21.28 -10.44
N VAL A 121 -9.28 -19.99 -10.13
CA VAL A 121 -8.08 -19.14 -10.12
C VAL A 121 -7.84 -18.63 -8.71
N TYR A 122 -6.57 -18.65 -8.31
CA TYR A 122 -6.08 -18.06 -7.07
C TYR A 122 -4.97 -17.08 -7.41
N VAL A 123 -4.98 -15.93 -6.75
CA VAL A 123 -3.96 -14.89 -6.89
C VAL A 123 -3.38 -14.64 -5.51
N ASN A 124 -2.10 -14.94 -5.36
CA ASN A 124 -1.44 -15.02 -4.06
C ASN A 124 -2.21 -15.96 -3.12
N GLN A 125 -2.69 -15.46 -1.98
CA GLN A 125 -3.51 -16.21 -1.03
C GLN A 125 -5.02 -16.12 -1.28
N PHE A 126 -5.46 -15.35 -2.27
CA PHE A 126 -6.87 -15.02 -2.48
C PHE A 126 -7.47 -15.87 -3.59
N ALA A 127 -8.65 -16.44 -3.34
CA ALA A 127 -9.42 -17.16 -4.35
C ALA A 127 -10.29 -16.19 -5.16
N PHE A 128 -10.50 -16.51 -6.44
CA PHE A 128 -11.62 -15.95 -7.19
C PHE A 128 -12.94 -16.53 -6.67
N ASP A 129 -14.06 -15.90 -7.04
CA ASP A 129 -15.38 -16.35 -6.60
C ASP A 129 -15.78 -17.64 -7.33
N PRO A 130 -16.04 -18.75 -6.63
CA PRO A 130 -16.39 -20.02 -7.27
C PRO A 130 -17.71 -19.97 -8.05
N GLN A 131 -18.60 -19.01 -7.79
CA GLN A 131 -19.86 -18.87 -8.53
C GLN A 131 -19.63 -18.58 -10.03
N PHE A 132 -18.50 -17.96 -10.39
CA PHE A 132 -18.17 -17.63 -11.78
C PHE A 132 -17.07 -18.54 -12.36
N ALA A 133 -16.71 -19.62 -11.69
CA ALA A 133 -15.89 -20.66 -12.32
C ALA A 133 -16.71 -21.43 -13.38
N PRO A 134 -16.08 -22.01 -14.42
CA PRO A 134 -14.64 -22.02 -14.70
C PRO A 134 -14.15 -20.69 -15.30
N TYR A 135 -12.93 -20.30 -14.94
CA TYR A 135 -12.24 -19.16 -15.50
C TYR A 135 -11.23 -19.59 -16.56
N HIS A 136 -11.03 -18.75 -17.56
CA HIS A 136 -10.02 -18.92 -18.60
C HIS A 136 -9.14 -17.68 -18.69
N LEU A 137 -7.83 -17.87 -18.70
CA LEU A 137 -6.89 -16.76 -18.93
C LEU A 137 -7.10 -16.23 -20.36
N LEU A 138 -7.23 -14.91 -20.49
CA LEU A 138 -7.47 -14.28 -21.79
C LEU A 138 -6.20 -14.21 -22.65
N SER A 139 -5.07 -13.80 -22.05
CA SER A 139 -3.74 -13.82 -22.66
C SER A 139 -2.68 -13.88 -21.58
N LYS A 140 -1.55 -14.53 -21.89
CA LYS A 140 -0.35 -14.53 -21.04
C LYS A 140 0.58 -13.35 -21.31
N TYR A 141 0.40 -12.66 -22.43
CA TYR A 141 1.27 -11.57 -22.87
C TYR A 141 0.87 -10.25 -22.21
N GLY A 142 1.88 -9.53 -21.72
CA GLY A 142 1.69 -8.48 -20.70
C GLY A 142 2.00 -7.06 -21.16
N ASP A 143 2.63 -6.85 -22.31
CA ASP A 143 3.13 -5.52 -22.70
C ASP A 143 2.02 -4.48 -22.92
N HIS A 144 0.83 -4.96 -23.27
CA HIS A 144 -0.39 -4.13 -23.43
C HIS A 144 -1.45 -4.40 -22.36
N SER A 145 -1.06 -4.98 -21.23
CA SER A 145 -1.97 -5.18 -20.10
C SER A 145 -1.35 -4.86 -18.74
N ASN A 146 -2.03 -4.04 -17.97
CA ASN A 146 -1.70 -3.81 -16.56
C ASN A 146 -2.28 -4.88 -15.61
N HIS A 147 -3.14 -5.77 -16.10
CA HIS A 147 -3.88 -6.74 -15.30
C HIS A 147 -3.98 -8.08 -16.04
N ALA A 148 -3.76 -9.20 -15.36
CA ALA A 148 -4.20 -10.49 -15.91
C ALA A 148 -5.74 -10.49 -16.02
N LEU A 149 -6.25 -10.73 -17.22
CA LEU A 149 -7.68 -10.81 -17.48
C LEU A 149 -8.11 -12.26 -17.60
N PHE A 150 -9.14 -12.62 -16.85
CA PHE A 150 -9.79 -13.91 -16.91
C PHE A 150 -11.21 -13.73 -17.41
N TYR A 151 -11.74 -14.71 -18.15
CA TYR A 151 -13.10 -14.66 -18.64
C TYR A 151 -13.84 -15.97 -18.34
N ASN A 152 -15.15 -15.87 -18.35
CA ASN A 152 -16.08 -17.00 -18.46
C ASN A 152 -17.26 -16.59 -19.34
N ASP A 153 -18.33 -17.37 -19.36
CA ASP A 153 -19.51 -17.05 -20.18
C ASP A 153 -20.25 -15.77 -19.78
N THR A 154 -20.05 -15.30 -18.55
CA THR A 154 -20.78 -14.17 -17.97
C THR A 154 -19.99 -12.86 -17.96
N GLY A 155 -18.66 -12.88 -18.01
CA GLY A 155 -17.91 -11.64 -17.87
C GLY A 155 -16.39 -11.76 -18.00
N ILE A 156 -15.76 -10.59 -17.88
CA ILE A 156 -14.32 -10.39 -17.76
C ILE A 156 -14.00 -10.01 -16.31
N TYR A 157 -12.93 -10.58 -15.76
CA TYR A 157 -12.53 -10.49 -14.37
C TYR A 157 -11.03 -10.21 -14.26
N TYR A 158 -10.65 -9.52 -13.20
CA TYR A 158 -9.25 -9.25 -12.86
C TYR A 158 -9.07 -9.18 -11.36
N PHE A 159 -7.83 -9.29 -10.89
CA PHE A 159 -7.50 -9.10 -9.48
C PHE A 159 -7.11 -7.65 -9.20
N ASP A 160 -7.86 -6.97 -8.34
CA ASP A 160 -7.51 -5.62 -7.85
C ASP A 160 -6.56 -5.75 -6.66
N VAL A 161 -5.27 -5.48 -6.89
CA VAL A 161 -4.22 -5.61 -5.86
C VAL A 161 -4.44 -4.73 -4.64
N ASN A 162 -5.13 -3.60 -4.79
CA ASN A 162 -5.32 -2.65 -3.70
C ASN A 162 -6.51 -3.06 -2.80
N LYS A 163 -7.49 -3.75 -3.39
CA LYS A 163 -8.64 -4.34 -2.70
C LYS A 163 -8.43 -5.79 -2.30
N GLU A 164 -7.36 -6.42 -2.78
CA GLU A 164 -7.00 -7.82 -2.54
C GLU A 164 -8.13 -8.81 -2.89
N LYS A 165 -8.83 -8.55 -4.01
CA LYS A 165 -9.94 -9.39 -4.44
C LYS A 165 -10.15 -9.36 -5.94
N MET A 166 -10.85 -10.39 -6.42
CA MET A 166 -11.39 -10.43 -7.77
C MET A 166 -12.44 -9.32 -7.97
N VAL A 167 -12.43 -8.71 -9.14
CA VAL A 167 -13.38 -7.68 -9.59
C VAL A 167 -13.83 -8.02 -11.01
N ARG A 168 -15.14 -7.95 -11.26
CA ARG A 168 -15.72 -8.01 -12.60
C ARG A 168 -15.53 -6.67 -13.32
N ALA A 169 -14.89 -6.70 -14.48
CA ALA A 169 -14.67 -5.52 -15.33
C ALA A 169 -15.86 -5.24 -16.27
N GLY A 170 -16.58 -6.27 -16.71
CA GLY A 170 -17.70 -6.11 -17.64
C GLY A 170 -18.18 -7.44 -18.22
N ASP A 171 -19.08 -7.34 -19.20
CA ASP A 171 -19.58 -8.49 -19.97
C ASP A 171 -18.46 -9.09 -20.83
N ASN A 172 -18.55 -10.38 -21.17
CA ASN A 172 -17.55 -11.04 -22.01
C ASN A 172 -17.81 -10.74 -23.50
N PRO A 173 -16.98 -9.93 -24.19
CA PRO A 173 -17.18 -9.63 -25.61
C PRO A 173 -16.78 -10.78 -26.54
N PHE A 174 -16.14 -11.84 -26.02
CA PHE A 174 -15.73 -13.02 -26.78
C PHE A 174 -16.81 -14.13 -26.79
N LEU A 175 -17.88 -13.99 -26.00
CA LEU A 175 -18.90 -15.02 -25.84
C LEU A 175 -19.54 -15.43 -27.17
N GLY A 176 -19.64 -16.74 -27.39
CA GLY A 176 -20.28 -17.32 -28.59
C GLY A 176 -19.53 -17.05 -29.90
N GLN A 177 -18.30 -16.53 -29.83
CA GLN A 177 -17.49 -16.17 -30.97
C GLN A 177 -16.15 -16.91 -30.96
N SER A 178 -15.70 -17.37 -32.12
CA SER A 178 -14.48 -18.17 -32.26
C SER A 178 -13.24 -17.30 -32.44
N PHE A 179 -12.95 -16.43 -31.47
CA PHE A 179 -11.72 -15.62 -31.49
C PHE A 179 -10.49 -16.48 -31.26
N LYS A 180 -9.42 -16.18 -32.00
CA LYS A 180 -8.07 -16.73 -31.79
C LYS A 180 -7.11 -15.58 -31.54
N GLU A 181 -6.19 -15.75 -30.59
CA GLU A 181 -5.07 -14.83 -30.42
C GLU A 181 -4.11 -15.00 -31.61
N ILE A 182 -4.08 -14.02 -32.52
CA ILE A 182 -3.27 -14.04 -33.75
C ILE A 182 -1.91 -13.35 -33.57
N ALA A 183 -1.81 -12.49 -32.57
CA ALA A 183 -0.60 -11.87 -32.07
C ALA A 183 -0.80 -11.58 -30.56
N PRO A 184 0.27 -11.38 -29.78
CA PRO A 184 0.18 -11.04 -28.36
C PRO A 184 -0.90 -10.01 -28.04
N ALA A 185 -1.89 -10.43 -27.25
CA ALA A 185 -3.05 -9.66 -26.82
C ALA A 185 -3.96 -9.12 -27.95
N ILE A 186 -3.88 -9.71 -29.15
CA ILE A 186 -4.68 -9.35 -30.33
C ILE A 186 -5.42 -10.59 -30.83
N PHE A 187 -6.74 -10.49 -30.88
CA PHE A 187 -7.66 -11.58 -31.14
C PHE A 187 -8.49 -11.34 -32.39
N SER A 188 -8.63 -12.34 -33.25
CA SER A 188 -9.53 -12.25 -34.40
C SER A 188 -10.37 -13.50 -34.58
N ASN A 189 -11.63 -13.31 -34.99
CA ASN A 189 -12.54 -14.36 -35.45
C ASN A 189 -12.73 -14.32 -36.99
N GLY A 190 -11.93 -13.51 -37.70
CA GLY A 190 -12.03 -13.28 -39.14
C GLY A 190 -12.99 -12.16 -39.57
N GLN A 191 -13.93 -11.76 -38.71
CA GLN A 191 -14.88 -10.65 -38.96
C GLN A 191 -14.58 -9.42 -38.09
N GLN A 192 -14.06 -9.67 -36.89
CA GLN A 192 -13.74 -8.69 -35.89
C GLN A 192 -12.32 -8.89 -35.39
N LEU A 193 -11.74 -7.80 -34.88
CA LEU A 193 -10.46 -7.80 -34.21
C LEU A 193 -10.64 -7.10 -32.87
N LEU A 194 -10.40 -7.84 -31.81
CA LEU A 194 -10.37 -7.35 -30.43
C LEU A 194 -8.93 -7.34 -29.96
N TYR A 195 -8.56 -6.42 -29.09
CA TYR A 195 -7.21 -6.37 -28.54
C TYR A 195 -7.18 -5.71 -27.17
N LEU A 196 -6.13 -6.01 -26.40
CA LEU A 196 -5.89 -5.35 -25.13
C LEU A 196 -5.09 -4.07 -25.34
N GLN A 197 -5.36 -3.04 -24.55
CA GLN A 197 -4.53 -1.84 -24.49
C GLN A 197 -4.40 -1.35 -23.05
N ALA A 198 -3.17 -1.11 -22.62
CA ALA A 198 -2.84 -0.61 -21.30
C ALA A 198 -2.69 0.92 -21.30
N ARG A 199 -3.10 1.56 -20.20
CA ARG A 199 -2.80 2.97 -19.91
C ARG A 199 -2.50 3.16 -18.44
N GLU A 200 -1.44 3.89 -18.13
CA GLU A 200 -1.25 4.47 -16.80
C GLU A 200 -1.69 5.95 -16.80
N TYR A 201 -2.47 6.34 -15.79
CA TYR A 201 -2.77 7.74 -15.52
C TYR A 201 -2.17 8.12 -14.18
N ARG A 202 -1.53 9.28 -14.11
CA ARG A 202 -1.06 9.88 -12.85
C ARG A 202 -1.70 11.24 -12.68
N SER A 203 -2.19 11.51 -11.47
CA SER A 203 -2.65 12.85 -11.12
C SER A 203 -1.52 13.86 -11.27
N SER A 204 -1.84 15.10 -11.66
CA SER A 204 -0.85 16.18 -11.82
C SER A 204 -0.08 16.49 -10.54
N LYS A 205 -0.67 16.21 -9.37
CA LYS A 205 -0.04 16.38 -8.05
C LYS A 205 0.77 15.16 -7.59
N GLY A 206 0.81 14.07 -8.37
CA GLY A 206 1.51 12.84 -8.03
C GLY A 206 0.89 12.02 -6.88
N SER A 207 -0.24 12.45 -6.32
CA SER A 207 -0.87 11.86 -5.13
C SER A 207 -1.69 10.59 -5.42
N SER A 208 -2.09 10.39 -6.67
CA SER A 208 -2.74 9.16 -7.14
C SER A 208 -2.24 8.75 -8.53
N SER A 209 -2.29 7.45 -8.76
CA SER A 209 -2.14 6.84 -10.07
C SER A 209 -3.25 5.82 -10.30
N SER A 210 -3.59 5.56 -11.56
CA SER A 210 -4.48 4.46 -11.92
C SER A 210 -3.89 3.69 -13.07
N ARG A 211 -3.94 2.37 -12.96
CA ARG A 211 -3.60 1.45 -14.04
C ARG A 211 -4.88 0.97 -14.68
N VAL A 212 -4.92 0.96 -16.00
CA VAL A 212 -6.08 0.58 -16.79
C VAL A 212 -5.67 -0.45 -17.83
N THR A 213 -6.46 -1.50 -17.99
CA THR A 213 -6.44 -2.40 -19.15
C THR A 213 -7.81 -2.32 -19.82
N ARG A 214 -7.85 -2.10 -21.13
CA ARG A 214 -9.09 -2.11 -21.91
C ARG A 214 -9.12 -3.27 -22.88
N ILE A 215 -10.31 -3.80 -23.14
CA ILE A 215 -10.60 -4.60 -24.32
C ILE A 215 -11.22 -3.67 -25.35
N LEU A 216 -10.54 -3.52 -26.48
CA LEU A 216 -10.93 -2.63 -27.58
C LEU A 216 -11.36 -3.45 -28.79
N LYS A 217 -12.31 -2.91 -29.56
CA LYS A 217 -12.72 -3.43 -30.88
C LYS A 217 -12.22 -2.47 -31.95
N LEU A 218 -11.52 -3.00 -32.95
CA LEU A 218 -11.11 -2.23 -34.12
C LEU A 218 -12.34 -1.82 -34.95
N ASP A 219 -12.49 -0.51 -35.21
CA ASP A 219 -13.59 0.08 -35.99
C ASP A 219 -13.22 0.36 -37.46
N GLU A 220 -12.16 -0.27 -37.94
CA GLU A 220 -11.72 -0.17 -39.33
C GLU A 220 -12.23 -1.34 -40.18
N PRO A 221 -12.48 -1.14 -41.50
CA PRO A 221 -13.02 -2.19 -42.36
C PRO A 221 -12.11 -3.42 -42.42
N GLN A 222 -12.66 -4.59 -42.06
CA GLN A 222 -11.97 -5.88 -42.15
C GLN A 222 -12.49 -6.60 -43.40
N VAL A 223 -11.81 -6.37 -44.53
CA VAL A 223 -12.25 -6.82 -45.85
C VAL A 223 -11.58 -8.14 -46.30
N SER A 224 -10.56 -8.60 -45.58
CA SER A 224 -9.93 -9.90 -45.82
C SER A 224 -9.51 -10.60 -44.53
N THR A 225 -8.98 -11.82 -44.65
CA THR A 225 -8.24 -12.46 -43.56
C THR A 225 -6.97 -11.67 -43.25
N TRP A 226 -6.63 -11.56 -41.97
CA TRP A 226 -5.38 -10.97 -41.50
C TRP A 226 -4.17 -11.79 -41.95
N GLN A 227 -3.20 -11.13 -42.58
CA GLN A 227 -1.96 -11.73 -43.06
C GLN A 227 -0.76 -11.05 -42.40
N GLN A 228 0.06 -11.82 -41.71
CA GLN A 228 1.32 -11.33 -41.17
C GLN A 228 2.34 -11.20 -42.30
N LEU A 229 2.95 -10.03 -42.44
CA LEU A 229 4.01 -9.78 -43.43
C LEU A 229 5.41 -10.04 -42.85
N GLY A 230 5.56 -9.87 -41.54
CA GLY A 230 6.80 -10.20 -40.82
C GLY A 230 6.84 -9.61 -39.42
N ASN A 231 7.82 -10.06 -38.64
CA ASN A 231 8.11 -9.53 -37.31
C ASN A 231 8.98 -8.26 -37.42
N VAL A 232 8.84 -7.37 -36.44
CA VAL A 232 9.69 -6.20 -36.25
C VAL A 232 10.70 -6.53 -35.13
N ASN A 233 11.93 -6.05 -35.31
CA ASN A 233 13.13 -6.38 -34.53
C ASN A 233 12.92 -6.58 -33.00
N TYR A 234 13.69 -7.47 -32.37
CA TYR A 234 13.73 -7.72 -30.91
C TYR A 234 12.34 -7.85 -30.23
N ASN A 235 11.36 -8.47 -30.90
CA ASN A 235 9.98 -8.56 -30.42
C ASN A 235 9.31 -7.19 -30.19
N SER A 236 9.68 -6.17 -30.97
CA SER A 236 9.02 -4.85 -30.87
C SER A 236 7.58 -4.91 -31.38
N GLY A 237 7.27 -5.86 -32.26
CA GLY A 237 5.93 -6.01 -32.82
C GLY A 237 5.95 -6.77 -34.14
N SER A 238 4.92 -6.57 -34.95
CA SER A 238 4.78 -7.23 -36.25
C SER A 238 3.96 -6.39 -37.23
N VAL A 239 4.22 -6.56 -38.53
CA VAL A 239 3.49 -5.88 -39.59
C VAL A 239 2.46 -6.83 -40.18
N TRP A 240 1.23 -6.34 -40.31
CA TRP A 240 0.07 -7.10 -40.78
C TRP A 240 -0.64 -6.39 -41.92
N LYS A 241 -1.39 -7.16 -42.69
CA LYS A 241 -2.20 -6.69 -43.81
C LYS A 241 -3.63 -7.21 -43.67
N ASN A 242 -4.59 -6.33 -43.94
CA ASN A 242 -5.99 -6.66 -44.14
C ASN A 242 -6.51 -5.90 -45.37
N GLY A 243 -6.86 -6.63 -46.43
CA GLY A 243 -7.18 -6.05 -47.73
C GLY A 243 -6.00 -5.26 -48.29
N ASN A 244 -6.19 -3.96 -48.51
CA ASN A 244 -5.14 -3.04 -48.96
C ASN A 244 -4.55 -2.20 -47.82
N ALA A 245 -5.03 -2.37 -46.58
CA ALA A 245 -4.56 -1.65 -45.42
C ALA A 245 -3.44 -2.41 -44.71
N PHE A 246 -2.51 -1.67 -44.12
CA PHE A 246 -1.36 -2.19 -43.41
C PHE A 246 -1.35 -1.68 -41.98
N TYR A 247 -0.96 -2.56 -41.06
CA TYR A 247 -1.02 -2.33 -39.63
C TYR A 247 0.29 -2.72 -38.97
N TYR A 248 0.67 -1.96 -37.96
CA TYR A 248 1.73 -2.33 -37.03
C TYR A 248 1.08 -2.75 -35.72
N PHE A 249 1.29 -4.00 -35.33
CA PHE A 249 0.87 -4.56 -34.05
C PHE A 249 2.05 -4.47 -33.09
N ASP A 250 1.96 -3.55 -32.14
CA ASP A 250 3.03 -3.24 -31.21
C ASP A 250 3.17 -4.30 -30.10
N GLN A 251 4.38 -4.48 -29.60
CA GLN A 251 4.74 -5.31 -28.43
C GLN A 251 5.70 -4.57 -27.49
N LEU A 252 5.92 -3.27 -27.67
CA LEU A 252 6.80 -2.47 -26.79
C LEU A 252 6.05 -1.90 -25.58
N GLY A 253 4.78 -1.53 -25.77
CA GLY A 253 3.90 -1.06 -24.72
C GLY A 253 4.14 0.39 -24.24
N ASP A 254 3.28 0.83 -23.32
CA ASP A 254 3.22 2.22 -22.81
C ASP A 254 4.52 2.63 -22.08
N SER A 255 5.27 1.65 -21.52
CA SER A 255 6.57 1.87 -20.89
C SER A 255 7.61 2.47 -21.85
N GLN A 256 7.46 2.18 -23.13
CA GLN A 256 8.28 2.69 -24.22
C GLN A 256 7.63 3.87 -24.93
N LEU A 257 6.63 4.54 -24.32
CA LEU A 257 5.89 5.64 -24.93
C LEU A 257 5.16 5.27 -26.23
N ILE A 258 5.01 3.97 -26.52
CA ILE A 258 4.19 3.45 -27.62
C ILE A 258 2.83 3.08 -27.03
N ARG A 259 1.89 4.01 -27.11
CA ARG A 259 0.68 3.97 -26.27
C ARG A 259 -0.46 3.12 -26.82
N ALA A 260 -0.43 2.78 -28.10
CA ALA A 260 -1.47 2.00 -28.74
C ALA A 260 -0.93 0.63 -29.13
N THR A 261 -1.79 -0.37 -29.13
CA THR A 261 -1.43 -1.74 -29.49
C THR A 261 -1.53 -1.96 -31.00
N VAL A 262 -2.42 -1.23 -31.66
CA VAL A 262 -2.67 -1.33 -33.11
C VAL A 262 -2.55 0.04 -33.76
N TYR A 263 -1.59 0.16 -34.68
CA TYR A 263 -1.39 1.34 -35.51
C TYR A 263 -1.73 1.05 -36.97
N HIS A 264 -2.48 1.95 -37.61
CA HIS A 264 -2.66 1.99 -39.05
C HIS A 264 -1.44 2.67 -39.70
N ILE A 265 -0.75 1.97 -40.59
CA ILE A 265 0.39 2.51 -41.35
C ILE A 265 -0.13 3.31 -42.55
N ARG A 266 0.08 4.63 -42.52
CA ARG A 266 -0.36 5.57 -43.57
C ARG A 266 0.68 5.75 -44.67
N ASP A 267 1.96 5.62 -44.33
CA ASP A 267 3.07 5.74 -45.27
C ASP A 267 3.59 4.34 -45.67
N PRO A 268 3.42 3.92 -46.95
CA PRO A 268 3.91 2.63 -47.41
C PRO A 268 5.42 2.43 -47.25
N GLN A 269 6.23 3.50 -47.21
CA GLN A 269 7.68 3.38 -47.01
C GLN A 269 8.01 2.84 -45.61
N THR A 270 7.20 3.17 -44.60
CA THR A 270 7.37 2.69 -43.22
C THR A 270 7.31 1.16 -43.13
N ILE A 271 6.56 0.49 -44.02
CA ILE A 271 6.49 -0.99 -44.06
C ILE A 271 7.87 -1.59 -44.33
N GLN A 272 8.59 -1.05 -45.32
CA GLN A 272 9.93 -1.54 -45.65
C GLN A 272 10.92 -1.27 -44.51
N SER A 273 10.81 -0.09 -43.88
CA SER A 273 11.66 0.24 -42.74
C SER A 273 11.44 -0.73 -41.57
N LEU A 274 10.18 -0.97 -41.19
CA LEU A 274 9.81 -1.92 -40.14
C LEU A 274 10.34 -3.35 -40.40
N LEU A 275 10.22 -3.83 -41.64
CA LEU A 275 10.53 -5.22 -41.98
C LEU A 275 12.02 -5.46 -42.34
N LYS A 276 12.71 -4.49 -42.94
CA LYS A 276 14.07 -4.69 -43.48
C LYS A 276 15.15 -3.98 -42.67
N THR A 277 14.89 -2.76 -42.21
CA THR A 277 15.93 -1.94 -41.56
C THR A 277 16.06 -2.19 -40.06
N GLN A 278 15.16 -2.98 -39.49
CA GLN A 278 15.17 -3.36 -38.07
C GLN A 278 15.25 -2.15 -37.13
N PRO A 279 14.21 -1.29 -37.13
CA PRO A 279 14.25 0.00 -36.46
C PRO A 279 14.40 -0.11 -34.95
N ARG A 280 14.91 0.95 -34.34
CA ARG A 280 14.91 1.15 -32.89
C ARG A 280 13.55 1.68 -32.44
N THR A 281 13.29 1.57 -31.13
CA THR A 281 12.08 2.12 -30.52
C THR A 281 11.90 3.62 -30.80
N ASP A 282 12.98 4.40 -30.84
CA ASP A 282 12.93 5.84 -31.15
C ASP A 282 12.47 6.13 -32.59
N ASP A 283 12.85 5.28 -33.56
CA ASP A 283 12.39 5.42 -34.94
C ASP A 283 10.88 5.18 -35.04
N ILE A 284 10.36 4.20 -34.30
CA ILE A 284 8.94 3.89 -34.21
C ILE A 284 8.17 5.07 -33.61
N ARG A 285 8.67 5.65 -32.51
CA ARG A 285 8.09 6.88 -31.90
C ARG A 285 8.06 8.03 -32.91
N GLN A 286 9.18 8.27 -33.60
CA GLN A 286 9.27 9.32 -34.61
C GLN A 286 8.24 9.15 -35.72
N TRP A 287 8.05 7.94 -36.25
CA TRP A 287 7.02 7.69 -37.28
C TRP A 287 5.58 7.87 -36.77
N ILE A 288 5.32 7.61 -35.49
CA ILE A 288 4.04 7.91 -34.86
C ILE A 288 3.84 9.44 -34.76
N ASP A 289 4.86 10.16 -34.30
CA ASP A 289 4.83 11.62 -34.16
C ASP A 289 4.65 12.30 -35.54
N GLU A 290 5.31 11.79 -36.57
CA GLU A 290 5.18 12.22 -37.97
C GLU A 290 3.86 11.80 -38.64
N GLN A 291 2.95 11.13 -37.91
CA GLN A 291 1.66 10.62 -38.42
C GLN A 291 1.79 9.61 -39.57
N LYS A 292 2.97 9.00 -39.76
CA LYS A 292 3.18 7.86 -40.67
C LYS A 292 2.50 6.60 -40.15
N MET A 293 2.37 6.50 -38.83
CA MET A 293 1.58 5.49 -38.14
C MET A 293 0.63 6.19 -37.17
N VAL A 294 -0.65 5.84 -37.21
CA VAL A 294 -1.69 6.46 -36.37
C VAL A 294 -2.44 5.37 -35.62
N GLU A 295 -2.74 5.58 -34.35
CA GLU A 295 -3.59 4.68 -33.56
C GLU A 295 -4.87 4.37 -34.35
N ALA A 296 -5.15 3.07 -34.55
CA ALA A 296 -6.29 2.66 -35.32
C ALA A 296 -7.60 3.01 -34.59
N LYS A 297 -8.65 3.34 -35.34
CA LYS A 297 -9.94 3.71 -34.73
C LYS A 297 -10.53 2.52 -33.97
N HIS A 298 -11.09 2.76 -32.79
CA HIS A 298 -11.63 1.71 -31.94
C HIS A 298 -12.78 2.14 -31.05
N THR A 299 -13.51 1.13 -30.59
CA THR A 299 -14.54 1.22 -29.56
C THR A 299 -14.07 0.46 -28.32
N THR A 300 -14.15 1.08 -27.15
CA THR A 300 -13.89 0.39 -25.88
C THR A 300 -15.08 -0.49 -25.50
N LEU A 301 -14.84 -1.77 -25.28
CA LEU A 301 -15.87 -2.72 -24.86
C LEU A 301 -15.87 -2.96 -23.35
N VAL A 302 -14.68 -3.09 -22.76
CA VAL A 302 -14.50 -3.38 -21.32
C VAL A 302 -13.31 -2.60 -20.78
N GLU A 303 -13.39 -2.16 -19.52
CA GLU A 303 -12.30 -1.48 -18.82
C GLU A 303 -12.08 -2.12 -17.43
N ALA A 304 -10.87 -2.64 -17.19
CA ALA A 304 -10.37 -3.01 -15.88
C ALA A 304 -9.51 -1.87 -15.31
N LYS A 305 -9.77 -1.45 -14.08
CA LYS A 305 -9.10 -0.29 -13.47
C LYS A 305 -8.71 -0.56 -12.02
N THR A 306 -7.44 -0.30 -11.70
CA THR A 306 -6.93 -0.29 -10.33
C THR A 306 -6.45 1.12 -9.98
N GLU A 307 -7.03 1.73 -8.94
CA GLU A 307 -6.63 3.04 -8.44
C GLU A 307 -5.68 2.89 -7.26
N ASN A 308 -4.52 3.54 -7.32
CA ASN A 308 -3.58 3.65 -6.23
C ASN A 308 -3.63 5.07 -5.65
N ARG A 309 -3.89 5.18 -4.34
CA ARG A 309 -3.87 6.44 -3.60
C ARG A 309 -2.76 6.40 -2.56
N SER A 310 -1.95 7.45 -2.56
CA SER A 310 -0.79 7.61 -1.66
C SER A 310 -1.16 7.80 -0.18
N ASP A 311 -2.44 8.01 0.14
CA ASP A 311 -2.94 8.41 1.47
C ASP A 311 -3.02 7.25 2.48
N LYS A 312 -2.91 5.99 2.03
CA LYS A 312 -3.13 4.80 2.87
C LYS A 312 -2.19 4.70 4.09
N TYR A 313 -1.03 5.36 4.07
CA TYR A 313 -0.06 5.33 5.18
C TYR A 313 -0.13 6.53 6.13
N TRP A 314 -0.79 7.63 5.75
CA TRP A 314 -0.81 8.84 6.58
C TRP A 314 -1.57 8.64 7.89
N GLY A 315 -2.63 7.81 7.87
CA GLY A 315 -3.42 7.47 9.06
C GLY A 315 -2.62 6.73 10.15
N PHE A 316 -1.57 5.99 9.78
CA PHE A 316 -0.71 5.26 10.71
C PHE A 316 0.55 6.04 11.10
N ILE A 317 1.10 6.83 10.18
CA ILE A 317 2.34 7.60 10.41
C ILE A 317 2.07 8.83 11.28
N ALA A 318 0.95 9.53 11.08
CA ALA A 318 0.59 10.74 11.82
C ALA A 318 0.56 10.54 13.36
N PRO A 319 -0.08 9.51 13.94
CA PRO A 319 -0.06 9.29 15.39
C PRO A 319 1.34 8.93 15.90
N LEU A 320 2.15 8.22 15.11
CA LEU A 320 3.52 7.87 15.51
C LEU A 320 4.43 9.10 15.57
N ILE A 321 4.31 10.00 14.58
CA ILE A 321 4.98 11.31 14.59
C ILE A 321 4.50 12.14 15.79
N PHE A 322 3.20 12.16 16.07
CA PHE A 322 2.64 12.88 17.22
C PHE A 322 3.23 12.38 18.55
N VAL A 323 3.33 11.05 18.75
CA VAL A 323 3.93 10.46 19.95
C VAL A 323 5.41 10.85 20.09
N VAL A 324 6.18 10.84 18.99
CA VAL A 324 7.60 11.25 19.00
C VAL A 324 7.75 12.73 19.37
N ILE A 325 6.96 13.61 18.75
CA ILE A 325 6.97 15.05 19.06
C ILE A 325 6.56 15.30 20.51
N PHE A 326 5.49 14.65 20.97
CA PHE A 326 5.01 14.80 22.34
C PHE A 326 6.02 14.29 23.38
N SER A 327 6.69 13.18 23.09
CA SER A 327 7.76 12.64 23.95
C SER A 327 8.97 13.57 24.01
N ALA A 328 9.36 14.15 22.87
CA ALA A 328 10.42 15.15 22.80
C ALA A 328 10.07 16.41 23.60
N LEU A 329 8.82 16.88 23.52
CA LEU A 329 8.32 17.99 24.34
C LEU A 329 8.39 17.66 25.84
N ILE A 330 7.89 16.50 26.28
CA ILE A 330 7.99 16.06 27.69
C ILE A 330 9.44 16.01 28.16
N TRP A 331 10.34 15.48 27.34
CA TRP A 331 11.76 15.44 27.67
C TRP A 331 12.37 16.84 27.76
N LEU A 332 12.01 17.75 26.86
CA LEU A 332 12.42 19.15 26.91
C LEU A 332 11.94 19.81 28.23
N PHE A 333 10.68 19.59 28.60
CA PHE A 333 10.11 20.08 29.87
C PHE A 333 10.88 19.57 31.09
N LYS A 334 11.21 18.27 31.13
CA LYS A 334 12.00 17.68 32.22
C LYS A 334 13.43 18.20 32.26
N ARG A 335 14.09 18.35 31.10
CA ARG A 335 15.50 18.73 31.00
C ARG A 335 15.77 20.17 31.47
N PHE A 336 14.84 21.08 31.22
CA PHE A 336 15.02 22.50 31.56
C PHE A 336 14.40 22.91 32.89
N ASN A 337 13.88 21.97 33.69
CA ASN A 337 13.26 22.26 34.99
C ASN A 337 12.27 23.44 34.88
N LEU A 338 11.49 23.48 33.80
CA LEU A 338 10.50 24.52 33.59
C LEU A 338 9.49 24.39 34.73
N ASN A 339 9.53 25.31 35.69
CA ASN A 339 8.61 25.32 36.83
C ASN A 339 7.16 25.30 36.28
N PHE A 340 6.28 24.54 36.91
CA PHE A 340 4.85 24.47 36.57
C PHE A 340 3.99 25.22 37.59
N ALA A 341 4.54 26.29 38.17
CA ALA A 341 3.73 27.12 39.05
C ALA A 341 2.53 27.65 38.25
N PRO A 342 1.32 27.61 38.82
CA PRO A 342 0.10 28.08 38.14
C PRO A 342 0.20 29.53 37.66
N PHE A 343 1.07 30.31 38.30
CA PHE A 343 1.38 31.67 37.94
C PHE A 343 2.79 32.06 38.42
N TYR A 344 3.32 33.14 37.86
CA TYR A 344 4.54 33.81 38.31
C TYR A 344 4.29 35.31 38.47
N ILE A 345 5.02 35.93 39.40
CA ILE A 345 4.97 37.37 39.57
C ILE A 345 6.25 37.97 39.00
N ARG A 346 6.11 38.81 37.97
CA ARG A 346 7.21 39.57 37.35
C ARG A 346 6.71 40.93 36.92
N ASN A 347 7.57 41.96 37.03
CA ASN A 347 7.28 43.32 36.55
C ASN A 347 5.92 43.87 37.07
N HIS A 348 5.63 43.70 38.36
CA HIS A 348 4.38 44.13 39.00
C HIS A 348 3.09 43.54 38.38
N LYS A 349 3.20 42.38 37.72
CA LYS A 349 2.08 41.62 37.16
C LYS A 349 2.12 40.17 37.63
N LEU A 350 0.95 39.60 37.88
CA LEU A 350 0.75 38.17 38.03
C LEU A 350 0.47 37.58 36.64
N ILE A 351 1.35 36.71 36.16
CA ILE A 351 1.29 36.05 34.85
C ILE A 351 0.85 34.61 35.07
N VAL A 352 -0.29 34.22 34.50
CA VAL A 352 -0.82 32.86 34.57
C VAL A 352 -0.09 31.97 33.57
N SER A 353 0.30 30.78 34.01
CA SER A 353 1.00 29.78 33.20
C SER A 353 0.04 28.99 32.30
N ASN A 354 -0.67 29.70 31.42
CA ASN A 354 -1.52 29.14 30.38
C ASN A 354 -0.93 29.39 28.98
N LEU A 355 -1.51 28.77 27.95
CA LEU A 355 -1.05 28.91 26.56
C LEU A 355 -0.93 30.38 26.09
N MET A 356 -1.80 31.25 26.61
CA MET A 356 -1.86 32.67 26.26
C MET A 356 -1.03 33.59 27.18
N LEU A 357 -0.37 33.02 28.21
CA LEU A 357 0.42 33.74 29.23
C LEU A 357 -0.28 35.00 29.77
N THR A 358 -1.56 34.87 30.12
CA THR A 358 -2.39 36.02 30.51
C THR A 358 -1.85 36.73 31.75
N ALA A 359 -1.70 38.06 31.70
CA ALA A 359 -1.08 38.86 32.75
C ALA A 359 -2.05 39.86 33.40
N TYR A 360 -1.99 39.96 34.73
CA TYR A 360 -2.85 40.82 35.54
C TYR A 360 -1.98 41.79 36.37
N PRO A 361 -2.12 43.11 36.22
CA PRO A 361 -1.43 44.07 37.08
C PRO A 361 -1.81 43.86 38.55
N ILE A 362 -0.82 43.75 39.44
CA ILE A 362 -1.06 43.48 40.87
C ILE A 362 -1.99 44.52 41.50
N ALA A 363 -1.83 45.80 41.12
CA ALA A 363 -2.67 46.90 41.59
C ALA A 363 -4.17 46.70 41.29
N GLN A 364 -4.50 45.96 40.23
CA GLN A 364 -5.88 45.69 39.83
C GLN A 364 -6.45 44.43 40.48
N ILE A 365 -5.63 43.61 41.14
CA ILE A 365 -6.07 42.39 41.80
C ILE A 365 -6.64 42.77 43.17
N GLN A 366 -7.89 42.36 43.41
CA GLN A 366 -8.51 42.41 44.72
C GLN A 366 -8.12 41.19 45.53
N GLN A 367 -8.31 40.00 44.94
CA GLN A 367 -7.94 38.73 45.58
C GLN A 367 -7.76 37.61 44.56
N VAL A 368 -7.06 36.56 44.97
CA VAL A 368 -7.00 35.27 44.27
C VAL A 368 -7.79 34.23 45.05
N GLU A 369 -8.74 33.58 44.38
CA GLU A 369 -9.60 32.57 44.98
C GLU A 369 -9.13 31.19 44.52
N PHE A 370 -8.79 30.32 45.46
CA PHE A 370 -8.47 28.92 45.22
C PHE A 370 -9.68 28.03 45.54
N SER A 371 -9.81 26.90 44.86
CA SER A 371 -10.80 25.87 45.18
C SER A 371 -10.28 24.50 44.73
N ILE A 372 -10.73 23.43 45.36
CA ILE A 372 -10.33 22.06 44.99
C ILE A 372 -11.56 21.27 44.57
N ASN A 373 -11.51 20.65 43.39
CA ASN A 373 -12.60 19.82 42.88
C ASN A 373 -12.14 18.36 42.79
N ARG A 374 -13.04 17.42 43.11
CA ARG A 374 -12.80 16.00 42.87
C ARG A 374 -12.96 15.68 41.40
N THR A 375 -12.02 14.93 40.84
CA THR A 375 -12.13 14.46 39.44
C THR A 375 -13.11 13.29 39.36
N THR A 376 -13.96 13.27 38.33
CA THR A 376 -15.03 12.27 38.17
C THR A 376 -14.54 10.88 37.75
N HIS A 377 -13.31 10.78 37.22
CA HIS A 377 -12.79 9.55 36.61
C HIS A 377 -11.59 8.94 37.34
N ALA A 378 -11.03 9.60 38.36
CA ALA A 378 -9.92 9.11 39.16
C ALA A 378 -10.13 9.48 40.64
N LYS A 379 -9.64 8.66 41.58
CA LYS A 379 -9.73 8.92 43.04
C LYS A 379 -8.81 10.07 43.51
N GLY A 380 -8.78 11.18 42.78
CA GLY A 380 -7.95 12.35 43.11
C GLY A 380 -8.63 13.68 42.83
N CYS A 381 -7.92 14.74 43.17
CA CYS A 381 -8.40 16.12 43.18
C CYS A 381 -7.60 16.99 42.19
N ILE A 382 -8.21 18.08 41.73
CA ILE A 382 -7.56 19.10 40.91
C ILE A 382 -7.76 20.48 41.54
N GLY A 383 -6.70 21.28 41.56
CA GLY A 383 -6.73 22.65 42.05
C GLY A 383 -7.28 23.57 40.97
N HIS A 384 -8.08 24.55 41.40
CA HIS A 384 -8.49 25.67 40.57
C HIS A 384 -8.13 26.99 41.25
N PHE A 385 -7.78 27.99 40.46
CA PHE A 385 -7.71 29.35 40.95
C PHE A 385 -8.36 30.34 39.99
N ARG A 386 -8.80 31.47 40.53
CA ARG A 386 -9.42 32.57 39.81
C ARG A 386 -8.93 33.88 40.38
N ILE A 387 -8.75 34.86 39.50
CA ILE A 387 -8.33 36.21 39.87
C ILE A 387 -9.56 37.11 39.88
N VAL A 388 -9.80 37.77 41.01
CA VAL A 388 -10.86 38.78 41.18
C VAL A 388 -10.20 40.14 41.15
N GLN A 389 -10.64 40.99 40.23
CA GLN A 389 -10.13 42.34 40.08
C GLN A 389 -10.94 43.34 40.93
N ARG A 390 -10.32 44.45 41.31
CA ARG A 390 -10.94 45.53 42.11
C ARG A 390 -12.16 46.18 41.44
N ASN A 391 -12.26 46.08 40.11
CA ASN A 391 -13.41 46.55 39.33
C ASN A 391 -14.57 45.54 39.28
N GLY A 392 -14.49 44.44 40.04
CA GLY A 392 -15.50 43.37 40.08
C GLY A 392 -15.38 42.34 38.95
N LYS A 393 -14.50 42.53 37.95
CA LYS A 393 -14.27 41.54 36.89
C LYS A 393 -13.55 40.31 37.45
N ARG A 394 -13.93 39.14 36.94
CA ARG A 394 -13.39 37.84 37.34
C ARG A 394 -12.73 37.17 36.14
N SER A 395 -11.57 36.56 36.34
CA SER A 395 -10.96 35.70 35.31
C SER A 395 -11.78 34.42 35.10
N MET A 396 -11.48 33.70 34.02
CA MET A 396 -11.84 32.28 33.93
C MET A 396 -11.17 31.47 35.06
N ASN A 397 -11.65 30.25 35.30
CA ASN A 397 -10.98 29.31 36.20
C ASN A 397 -9.74 28.74 35.52
N PHE A 398 -8.63 28.71 36.24
CA PHE A 398 -7.39 28.09 35.81
C PHE A 398 -7.13 26.84 36.64
N ASN A 399 -6.77 25.75 35.98
CA ASN A 399 -6.51 24.47 36.63
C ASN A 399 -5.02 24.36 36.99
N PHE A 400 -4.72 23.70 38.09
CA PHE A 400 -3.34 23.38 38.47
C PHE A 400 -3.26 22.09 39.27
N SER A 401 -2.04 21.55 39.29
CA SER A 401 -1.65 20.35 40.02
C SER A 401 -0.37 20.63 40.80
N SER A 402 -0.12 19.86 41.85
CA SER A 402 1.08 19.98 42.68
C SER A 402 2.33 19.41 42.01
N LYS A 403 2.15 18.46 41.06
CA LYS A 403 3.23 17.72 40.39
C LYS A 403 2.91 17.45 38.92
N LEU A 404 3.95 17.37 38.08
CA LEU A 404 3.84 16.95 36.67
C LEU A 404 3.82 15.42 36.59
N SER A 405 2.68 14.82 36.89
CA SER A 405 2.48 13.37 36.85
C SER A 405 1.13 13.00 36.23
N LEU A 406 1.04 11.80 35.67
CA LEU A 406 -0.24 11.17 35.33
C LEU A 406 -1.02 10.75 36.59
N ASN A 407 -0.36 10.73 37.76
CA ASN A 407 -0.99 10.47 39.04
C ASN A 407 -1.69 11.73 39.54
N VAL A 408 -2.97 11.58 39.90
CA VAL A 408 -3.79 12.68 40.41
C VAL A 408 -3.37 13.04 41.84
N ASP A 409 -3.46 14.33 42.19
CA ASP A 409 -3.12 14.81 43.52
C ASP A 409 -4.16 14.37 44.57
N SER A 410 -3.69 14.09 45.78
CA SER A 410 -4.54 13.99 46.96
C SER A 410 -4.98 15.37 47.44
N GLN A 411 -6.08 15.43 48.19
CA GLN A 411 -6.56 16.68 48.80
C GLN A 411 -5.49 17.32 49.70
N ALA A 412 -4.74 16.50 50.45
CA ALA A 412 -3.70 16.97 51.36
C ALA A 412 -2.53 17.61 50.60
N GLU A 413 -2.08 17.00 49.51
CA GLU A 413 -1.02 17.54 48.65
C GLU A 413 -1.43 18.90 48.03
N LEU A 414 -2.67 19.02 47.53
CA LEU A 414 -3.17 20.29 46.98
C LEU A 414 -3.33 21.36 48.05
N ASN A 415 -3.80 21.03 49.25
CA ASN A 415 -3.90 22.00 50.35
C ASN A 415 -2.52 22.58 50.70
N GLN A 416 -1.52 21.72 50.88
CA GLN A 416 -0.16 22.15 51.19
C GLN A 416 0.43 23.01 50.06
N TYR A 417 0.18 22.65 48.80
CA TYR A 417 0.63 23.43 47.66
C TYR A 417 -0.07 24.78 47.56
N ILE A 418 -1.38 24.85 47.84
CA ILE A 418 -2.14 26.11 47.90
C ILE A 418 -1.58 27.02 48.99
N GLU A 419 -1.26 26.50 50.18
CA GLU A 419 -0.65 27.30 51.25
C GLU A 419 0.64 27.99 50.79
N GLN A 420 1.50 27.26 50.06
CA GLN A 420 2.72 27.83 49.48
C GLN A 420 2.42 28.95 48.47
N LEU A 421 1.43 28.75 47.59
CA LEU A 421 0.99 29.76 46.62
C LEU A 421 0.39 30.99 47.30
N GLN A 422 -0.38 30.80 48.37
CA GLN A 422 -0.96 31.90 49.16
C GLN A 422 0.13 32.71 49.88
N GLN A 423 1.15 32.05 50.44
CA GLN A 423 2.31 32.73 51.01
C GLN A 423 3.06 33.55 49.96
N GLN A 424 3.27 33.00 48.77
CA GLN A 424 3.89 33.71 47.66
C GLN A 424 3.07 34.95 47.25
N LEU A 425 1.74 34.85 47.20
CA LEU A 425 0.86 35.99 46.90
C LEU A 425 0.91 37.05 48.01
N ALA A 426 0.93 36.64 49.27
CA ALA A 426 0.98 37.53 50.42
C ALA A 426 2.29 38.35 50.47
N GLN A 427 3.42 37.76 50.09
CA GLN A 427 4.71 38.46 49.95
C GLN A 427 4.64 39.63 48.95
N HIS A 428 3.73 39.56 47.99
CA HIS A 428 3.49 40.61 46.99
C HIS A 428 2.24 41.46 47.29
N GLY A 429 1.70 41.39 48.52
CA GLY A 429 0.56 42.19 48.96
C GLY A 429 -0.79 41.78 48.35
N ILE A 430 -0.88 40.57 47.79
CA ILE A 430 -2.11 40.05 47.17
C ILE A 430 -2.85 39.19 48.17
N HIS A 431 -4.10 39.56 48.48
CA HIS A 431 -4.97 38.75 49.33
C HIS A 431 -5.42 37.47 48.59
N SER A 432 -5.53 36.37 49.31
CA SER A 432 -6.01 35.11 48.73
C SER A 432 -6.85 34.31 49.70
N ILE A 433 -7.81 33.55 49.16
CA ILE A 433 -8.74 32.73 49.94
C ILE A 433 -8.85 31.32 49.35
N LEU A 434 -9.06 30.33 50.20
CA LEU A 434 -9.42 28.97 49.80
C LEU A 434 -10.92 28.78 50.01
N LYS A 435 -11.67 28.60 48.92
CA LYS A 435 -13.08 28.25 48.94
C LYS A 435 -13.21 26.75 49.19
N LYS A 436 -13.97 26.40 50.23
CA LYS A 436 -14.30 25.01 50.57
C LYS A 436 -15.32 24.43 49.59
#